data_AF-A0A2M7Q7H6-F1
#
_entry.id   AF-A0A2M7Q7H6-F1
#
_cell.length_a   1.000
_cell.length_b   1.000
_cell.length_c   1.000
_cell.angle_alpha   90.00
_cell.angle_beta   90.00
_cell.angle_gamma   90.00
#
_symmetry.space_group_name_H-M   'P 1'
#
loop_
_entity.id
_entity.type
_entity.pdbx_description
1 polymer ?
#
loop_
_entity_poly.entity_id
_entity_poly.type
_entity_poly.pdbx_seq_one_letter_code
_entity_poly.pdbx_strand_id
1 'polypeptide(L)'
;MIYQSPFFWGALITLGLVIGYFIRQLIAVRQLNSIEQRIKRQIEEAKSKAKEIILEAQEKATTLLEEVKKEERESKIQLGRLEERLLKKEEQMEGQSLDLKRREDQIIQDVEKLKTAKLEIDELKQKAVSELERITGLSAAQAKNFLLKSLQEKYQQELASTVQKLDKERREEIERRSLEIMTTAIQRYARSHVGEITTTAFSLND
;
A
#
# COMPACT_ATOMS: atom_id res chain seq x y z
N MET A 1 115.84 25.25 50.25
CA MET A 1 115.42 26.04 51.44
C MET A 1 114.27 27.01 51.10
N ILE A 2 113.24 26.58 50.36
CA ILE A 2 112.11 27.44 49.93
C ILE A 2 110.74 26.84 50.31
N TYR A 3 110.67 25.54 50.65
CA TYR A 3 109.43 24.82 50.98
C TYR A 3 109.00 24.88 52.46
N GLN A 4 109.75 25.57 53.33
CA GLN A 4 109.47 25.62 54.78
C GLN A 4 108.83 26.94 55.24
N SER A 5 108.50 27.86 54.34
CA SER A 5 107.84 29.12 54.69
C SER A 5 106.30 28.97 54.70
N PRO A 6 105.60 29.40 55.76
CA PRO A 6 104.14 29.30 55.86
C PRO A 6 103.38 30.07 54.77
N PHE A 7 104.05 31.02 54.10
CA PHE A 7 103.51 31.80 52.99
C PHE A 7 103.28 30.99 51.71
N PHE A 8 104.08 29.94 51.45
CA PHE A 8 103.94 29.12 50.24
C PHE A 8 102.65 28.29 50.25
N TRP A 9 102.30 27.70 51.39
CA TRP A 9 101.05 26.97 51.58
C TRP A 9 99.82 27.88 51.49
N GLY A 10 99.91 29.11 52.04
CA GLY A 10 98.86 30.11 51.89
C GLY A 10 98.59 30.49 50.43
N ALA A 11 99.65 30.70 49.63
CA ALA A 11 99.53 31.00 48.21
C ALA A 11 98.92 29.84 47.38
N LEU A 12 99.20 28.60 47.74
CA LEU A 12 98.63 27.43 47.08
C LEU A 12 97.12 27.29 47.35
N ILE A 13 96.70 27.56 48.58
CA ILE A 13 95.27 27.53 48.97
C ILE A 13 94.50 28.65 48.27
N THR A 14 95.04 29.87 48.23
CA THR A 14 94.39 30.99 47.53
C THR A 14 94.30 30.74 46.03
N LEU A 15 95.35 30.20 45.41
CA LEU A 15 95.34 29.83 43.99
C LEU A 15 94.30 28.72 43.70
N GLY A 16 94.22 27.71 44.56
CA GLY A 16 93.22 26.65 44.45
C GLY A 16 91.78 27.16 44.58
N LEU A 17 91.51 28.09 45.49
CA LEU A 17 90.20 28.72 45.64
C LEU A 17 89.82 29.59 44.44
N VAL A 18 90.78 30.35 43.90
CA VAL A 18 90.56 31.17 42.70
C VAL A 18 90.25 30.28 41.49
N ILE A 19 91.05 29.25 41.25
CA ILE A 19 90.83 28.29 40.15
C ILE A 19 89.49 27.55 40.33
N GLY A 20 89.19 27.09 41.55
CA GLY A 20 87.93 26.43 41.87
C GLY A 20 86.71 27.34 41.63
N TYR A 21 86.81 28.62 41.97
CA TYR A 21 85.77 29.61 41.69
C TYR A 21 85.56 29.80 40.17
N PHE A 22 86.63 29.94 39.39
CA PHE A 22 86.53 30.06 37.92
C PHE A 22 85.94 28.80 37.26
N ILE A 23 86.31 27.59 37.71
CA ILE A 23 85.73 26.33 37.22
C ILE A 23 84.24 26.27 37.57
N ARG A 24 83.85 26.62 38.80
CA ARG A 24 82.44 26.67 39.22
C ARG A 24 81.64 27.67 38.38
N GLN A 25 82.19 28.85 38.12
CA GLN A 25 81.59 29.87 37.26
C GLN A 25 81.36 29.33 35.85
N LEU A 26 82.35 28.65 35.26
CA LEU A 26 82.26 28.08 33.91
C LEU A 26 81.20 26.98 33.81
N ILE A 27 81.10 26.09 34.82
CA ILE A 27 80.08 25.04 34.88
C ILE A 27 78.69 25.65 35.02
N ALA A 28 78.52 26.66 35.88
CA ALA A 28 77.24 27.34 36.08
C ALA A 28 76.74 28.02 34.78
N VAL A 29 77.63 28.74 34.07
CA VAL A 29 77.28 29.37 32.78
C VAL A 29 76.93 28.33 31.72
N ARG A 30 77.65 27.19 31.65
CA ARG A 30 77.31 26.10 30.73
C ARG A 30 75.96 25.45 31.06
N GLN A 31 75.65 25.26 32.34
CA GLN A 31 74.36 24.72 32.77
C GLN A 31 73.21 25.68 32.43
N LEU A 32 73.36 26.98 32.67
CA LEU A 32 72.37 27.99 32.29
C LEU A 32 72.11 27.98 30.78
N ASN A 33 73.17 28.01 29.97
CA ASN A 33 73.04 27.92 28.50
C ASN A 33 72.35 26.62 28.06
N SER A 34 72.61 25.50 28.75
CA SER A 34 71.98 24.22 28.45
C SER A 34 70.48 24.20 28.79
N ILE A 35 70.08 24.87 29.88
CA ILE A 35 68.69 25.01 30.30
C ILE A 35 67.94 25.92 29.32
N GLU A 36 68.54 27.06 28.95
CA GLU A 36 67.95 27.98 27.99
C GLU A 36 67.75 27.31 26.61
N GLN A 37 68.71 26.51 26.15
CA GLN A 37 68.56 25.72 24.93
C GLN A 37 67.44 24.67 25.03
N ARG A 38 67.31 23.99 26.18
CA ARG A 38 66.21 23.03 26.41
C ARG A 38 64.85 23.72 26.40
N ILE A 39 64.71 24.85 27.07
CA ILE A 39 63.48 25.65 27.08
C ILE A 39 63.14 26.11 25.67
N LYS A 40 64.12 26.65 24.93
CA LYS A 40 63.92 27.05 23.52
C LYS A 40 63.46 25.88 22.66
N ARG A 41 64.08 24.70 22.78
CA ARG A 41 63.65 23.48 22.07
C ARG A 41 62.22 23.08 22.44
N GLN A 42 61.89 23.05 23.73
CA GLN A 42 60.54 22.71 24.18
C GLN A 42 59.48 23.70 23.66
N ILE A 43 59.80 25.01 23.63
CA ILE A 43 58.91 26.02 23.06
C ILE A 43 58.73 25.82 21.56
N GLU A 44 59.80 25.55 20.81
CA GLU A 44 59.69 25.30 19.36
C GLU A 44 58.96 23.98 19.05
N GLU A 45 59.18 22.92 19.83
CA GLU A 45 58.42 21.68 19.74
C GLU A 45 56.93 21.90 20.05
N ALA A 46 56.61 22.65 21.11
CA ALA A 46 55.24 22.99 21.47
C ALA A 46 54.56 23.83 20.37
N LYS A 47 55.27 24.81 19.79
CA LYS A 47 54.77 25.60 18.65
C LYS A 47 54.56 24.72 17.42
N SER A 48 55.47 23.79 17.14
CA SER A 48 55.35 22.87 16.01
C SER A 48 54.13 21.98 16.16
N LYS A 49 53.95 21.36 17.35
CA LYS A 49 52.77 20.55 17.67
C LYS A 49 51.47 21.34 17.60
N ALA A 50 51.47 22.57 18.11
CA ALA A 50 50.29 23.44 18.00
C ALA A 50 49.93 23.75 16.54
N LYS A 51 50.92 24.02 15.69
CA LYS A 51 50.71 24.23 14.25
C LYS A 51 50.19 22.96 13.57
N GLU A 52 50.76 21.81 13.89
CA GLU A 52 50.34 20.50 13.35
C GLU A 52 48.88 20.20 13.72
N ILE A 53 48.51 20.37 14.99
CA ILE A 53 47.12 20.20 15.45
C ILE A 53 46.16 21.15 14.71
N ILE A 54 46.55 22.42 14.51
CA ILE A 54 45.72 23.38 13.78
C ILE A 54 45.58 22.98 12.32
N LEU A 55 46.67 22.53 11.67
CA LEU A 55 46.65 22.08 10.28
C LEU A 55 45.79 20.83 10.11
N GLU A 56 45.94 19.83 10.98
CA GLU A 56 45.09 18.63 10.97
C GLU A 56 43.62 18.98 11.19
N ALA A 57 43.33 19.92 12.11
CA ALA A 57 41.96 20.37 12.36
C ALA A 57 41.38 21.10 11.14
N GLN A 58 42.19 21.93 10.46
CA GLN A 58 41.79 22.61 9.22
C GLN A 58 41.56 21.63 8.07
N GLU A 59 42.42 20.62 7.93
CA GLU A 59 42.28 19.57 6.91
C GLU A 59 41.00 18.77 7.16
N LYS A 60 40.77 18.29 8.39
CA LYS A 60 39.55 17.57 8.78
C LYS A 60 38.29 18.42 8.60
N ALA A 61 38.35 19.70 8.93
CA ALA A 61 37.22 20.61 8.71
C ALA A 61 36.93 20.80 7.22
N THR A 62 37.97 20.90 6.38
CA THR A 62 37.82 21.06 4.93
C THR A 62 37.26 19.80 4.29
N THR A 63 37.77 18.63 4.64
CA THR A 63 37.27 17.35 4.13
C THR A 63 35.82 17.11 4.55
N LEU A 64 35.46 17.40 5.80
CA LEU A 64 34.08 17.30 6.27
C LEU A 64 33.15 18.28 5.51
N LEU A 65 33.60 19.51 5.26
CA LEU A 65 32.84 20.48 4.48
C LEU A 65 32.62 20.03 3.04
N GLU A 66 33.61 19.39 2.42
CA GLU A 66 33.49 18.83 1.07
C GLU A 66 32.51 17.65 1.03
N GLU A 67 32.57 16.75 2.01
CA GLU A 67 31.65 15.63 2.14
C GLU A 67 30.21 16.09 2.32
N VAL A 68 29.97 17.02 3.25
CA VAL A 68 28.63 17.60 3.47
C VAL A 68 28.10 18.29 2.21
N LYS A 69 28.94 19.07 1.50
CA LYS A 69 28.52 19.71 0.23
C LYS A 69 28.18 18.69 -0.85
N LYS A 70 28.91 17.58 -0.90
CA LYS A 70 28.65 16.50 -1.84
C LYS A 70 27.32 15.81 -1.50
N GLU A 71 27.10 15.46 -0.24
CA GLU A 71 25.83 14.87 0.22
C GLU A 71 24.65 15.80 0.00
N GLU A 72 24.79 17.10 0.29
CA GLU A 72 23.74 18.10 0.05
C GLU A 72 23.40 18.19 -1.45
N ARG A 73 24.43 18.19 -2.31
CA ARG A 73 24.23 18.21 -3.76
C ARG A 73 23.52 16.95 -4.25
N GLU A 74 23.92 15.77 -3.77
CA GLU A 74 23.27 14.50 -4.12
C GLU A 74 21.82 14.46 -3.63
N SER A 75 21.58 14.88 -2.39
CA SER A 75 20.23 15.00 -1.81
C SER A 75 19.35 15.95 -2.62
N LYS A 76 19.87 17.13 -3.00
CA LYS A 76 19.15 18.09 -3.84
C LYS A 76 18.80 17.54 -5.22
N ILE A 77 19.69 16.75 -5.83
CA ILE A 77 19.40 16.08 -7.11
C ILE A 77 18.32 15.02 -6.93
N GLN A 78 18.38 14.22 -5.86
CA GLN A 78 17.36 13.21 -5.55
C GLN A 78 15.99 13.84 -5.30
N LEU A 79 15.94 14.92 -4.52
CA LEU A 79 14.74 15.70 -4.25
C LEU A 79 14.15 16.27 -5.54
N GLY A 80 14.96 16.92 -6.39
CA GLY A 80 14.48 17.48 -7.66
C GLY A 80 13.89 16.42 -8.61
N ARG A 81 14.48 15.21 -8.65
CA ARG A 81 13.92 14.08 -9.42
C ARG A 81 12.58 13.60 -8.87
N LEU A 82 12.43 13.59 -7.54
CA LEU A 82 11.20 13.20 -6.88
C LEU A 82 10.10 14.25 -7.11
N GLU A 83 10.43 15.53 -7.02
CA GLU A 83 9.56 16.65 -7.36
C GLU A 83 9.08 16.57 -8.81
N GLU A 84 9.98 16.37 -9.79
CA GLU A 84 9.60 16.23 -11.21
C GLU A 84 8.64 15.05 -11.42
N ARG A 85 8.88 13.91 -10.76
CA ARG A 85 8.01 12.74 -10.83
C ARG A 85 6.65 12.99 -10.19
N LEU A 86 6.59 13.76 -9.10
CA LEU A 86 5.34 14.14 -8.45
C LEU A 86 4.54 15.09 -9.33
N LEU A 87 5.17 16.12 -9.90
CA LEU A 87 4.53 17.06 -10.83
C LEU A 87 3.92 16.33 -12.03
N LYS A 88 4.67 15.43 -12.67
CA LYS A 88 4.14 14.60 -13.77
C LYS A 88 2.93 13.76 -13.37
N LYS A 89 2.92 13.23 -12.14
CA LYS A 89 1.76 12.48 -11.63
C LYS A 89 0.58 13.41 -11.37
N GLU A 90 0.81 14.60 -10.85
CA GLU A 90 -0.22 15.59 -10.59
C GLU A 90 -0.89 16.03 -11.90
N GLU A 91 -0.10 16.39 -12.91
CA GLU A 91 -0.59 16.71 -14.27
C GLU A 91 -1.40 15.56 -14.88
N GLN A 92 -0.94 14.31 -14.72
CA GLN A 92 -1.69 13.14 -15.20
C GLN A 92 -3.02 12.97 -14.46
N MET A 93 -3.05 13.13 -13.14
CA MET A 93 -4.27 13.03 -12.34
C MET A 93 -5.25 14.15 -12.68
N GLU A 94 -4.77 15.37 -12.88
CA GLU A 94 -5.59 16.51 -13.30
C GLU A 94 -6.21 16.26 -14.69
N GLY A 95 -5.42 15.78 -15.64
CA GLY A 95 -5.91 15.37 -16.96
C GLY A 95 -7.01 14.29 -16.88
N GLN A 96 -6.79 13.25 -16.07
CA GLN A 96 -7.78 12.21 -15.83
C GLN A 96 -9.05 12.76 -15.17
N SER A 97 -8.92 13.69 -14.22
CA SER A 97 -10.06 14.32 -13.57
C SER A 97 -10.89 15.15 -14.55
N LEU A 98 -10.24 15.88 -15.46
CA LEU A 98 -10.93 16.65 -16.50
C LEU A 98 -11.67 15.74 -17.48
N ASP A 99 -11.04 14.63 -17.89
CA ASP A 99 -11.67 13.65 -18.79
C ASP A 99 -12.86 12.94 -18.13
N LEU A 100 -12.74 12.58 -16.84
CA LEU A 100 -13.84 12.02 -16.08
C LEU A 100 -15.01 13.00 -15.98
N LYS A 101 -14.74 14.27 -15.67
CA LYS A 101 -15.77 15.30 -15.59
C LYS A 101 -16.49 15.51 -16.93
N ARG A 102 -15.75 15.52 -18.05
CA ARG A 102 -16.35 15.58 -19.40
C ARG A 102 -17.25 14.38 -19.69
N ARG A 103 -16.83 13.17 -19.28
CA ARG A 103 -17.65 11.97 -19.44
C ARG A 103 -18.90 12.00 -18.58
N GLU A 104 -18.79 12.51 -17.35
CA GLU A 104 -19.91 12.71 -16.44
C GLU A 104 -20.92 13.69 -17.05
N ASP A 105 -20.48 14.85 -17.53
CA ASP A 105 -21.32 15.84 -18.20
C ASP A 105 -22.02 15.24 -19.43
N GLN A 106 -21.30 14.45 -20.24
CA GLN A 106 -21.87 13.76 -21.40
C GLN A 106 -22.95 12.75 -21.00
N ILE A 107 -22.69 11.95 -19.96
CA ILE A 107 -23.67 10.99 -19.43
C ILE A 107 -24.91 11.71 -18.92
N ILE A 108 -24.77 12.83 -18.22
CA ILE A 108 -25.89 13.63 -17.74
C ILE A 108 -26.75 14.11 -18.92
N GLN A 109 -26.13 14.67 -19.96
CA GLN A 109 -26.85 15.10 -21.16
C GLN A 109 -27.56 13.94 -21.86
N ASP A 110 -26.91 12.78 -21.95
CA ASP A 110 -27.50 11.62 -22.62
C ASP A 110 -28.65 11.03 -21.79
N VAL A 111 -28.57 11.05 -20.47
CA VAL A 111 -29.68 10.67 -19.57
C VAL A 111 -30.86 11.63 -19.74
N GLU A 112 -30.63 12.93 -19.86
CA GLU A 112 -31.69 13.91 -20.13
C GLU A 112 -32.37 13.65 -21.47
N LYS A 113 -31.61 13.45 -22.55
CA LYS A 113 -32.15 13.10 -23.88
C LYS A 113 -32.94 11.80 -23.86
N LEU A 114 -32.47 10.80 -23.11
CA LEU A 114 -33.14 9.51 -23.00
C LEU A 114 -34.45 9.65 -22.22
N LYS A 115 -34.49 10.52 -21.20
CA LYS A 115 -35.70 10.85 -20.46
C LYS A 115 -36.72 11.58 -21.34
N THR A 116 -36.30 12.55 -22.15
CA THR A 116 -37.22 13.24 -23.09
C THR A 116 -37.75 12.29 -24.15
N ALA A 117 -36.88 11.49 -24.77
CA ALA A 117 -37.28 10.49 -25.76
C ALA A 117 -38.26 9.47 -25.18
N LYS A 118 -38.09 9.04 -23.92
CA LYS A 118 -39.01 8.14 -23.24
C LYS A 118 -40.40 8.78 -23.06
N LEU A 119 -40.45 10.05 -22.66
CA LEU A 119 -41.72 10.79 -22.52
C LEU A 119 -42.43 10.91 -23.88
N GLU A 120 -41.71 11.25 -24.95
CA GLU A 120 -42.26 11.32 -26.31
C GLU A 120 -42.80 9.97 -26.78
N ILE A 121 -42.06 8.87 -26.52
CA ILE A 121 -42.51 7.51 -26.86
C ILE A 121 -43.78 7.15 -26.07
N ASP A 122 -43.86 7.46 -24.79
CA ASP A 122 -45.03 7.18 -23.97
C ASP A 122 -46.24 8.00 -24.45
N GLU A 123 -46.06 9.27 -24.82
CA GLU A 123 -47.11 10.09 -25.43
C GLU A 123 -47.57 9.55 -26.79
N LEU A 124 -46.63 9.18 -27.67
CA LEU A 124 -46.94 8.60 -28.98
C LEU A 124 -47.69 7.28 -28.82
N LYS A 125 -47.30 6.45 -27.84
CA LYS A 125 -47.99 5.20 -27.53
C LYS A 125 -49.43 5.46 -27.05
N GLN A 126 -49.64 6.46 -26.19
CA GLN A 126 -50.99 6.84 -25.76
C GLN A 126 -51.84 7.35 -26.94
N LYS A 127 -51.28 8.20 -27.80
CA LYS A 127 -51.96 8.69 -29.02
C LYS A 127 -52.30 7.55 -29.97
N ALA A 128 -51.37 6.62 -30.20
CA ALA A 128 -51.59 5.46 -31.06
C ALA A 128 -52.70 4.56 -30.51
N VAL A 129 -52.73 4.31 -29.21
CA VAL A 129 -53.81 3.55 -28.56
C VAL A 129 -55.15 4.27 -28.73
N SER A 130 -55.21 5.57 -28.47
CA SER A 130 -56.45 6.35 -28.61
C SER A 130 -56.97 6.39 -30.05
N GLU A 131 -56.10 6.56 -31.05
CA GLU A 131 -56.48 6.49 -32.46
C GLU A 131 -56.93 5.09 -32.87
N LEU A 132 -56.29 4.03 -32.37
CA LEU A 132 -56.74 2.65 -32.61
C LEU A 132 -58.13 2.40 -32.02
N GLU A 133 -58.38 2.88 -30.79
CA GLU A 133 -59.72 2.81 -30.16
C GLU A 133 -60.75 3.60 -30.98
N ARG A 134 -60.38 4.76 -31.52
CA ARG A 134 -61.25 5.58 -32.37
C ARG A 134 -61.57 4.92 -33.70
N ILE A 135 -60.57 4.37 -34.40
CA ILE A 135 -60.72 3.73 -35.71
C ILE A 135 -61.51 2.43 -35.60
N THR A 136 -61.24 1.63 -34.57
CA THR A 136 -61.94 0.36 -34.36
C THR A 136 -63.31 0.53 -33.69
N GLY A 137 -63.59 1.71 -33.11
CA GLY A 137 -64.81 1.97 -32.33
C GLY A 137 -64.93 1.09 -31.08
N LEU A 138 -63.85 0.41 -30.70
CA LEU A 138 -63.78 -0.53 -29.59
C LEU A 138 -62.71 -0.04 -28.61
N SER A 139 -63.05 -0.01 -27.33
CA SER A 139 -62.03 0.19 -26.28
C SER A 139 -60.99 -0.94 -26.32
N ALA A 140 -59.77 -0.72 -25.80
CA ALA A 140 -58.71 -1.72 -25.79
C ALA A 140 -59.16 -3.07 -25.18
N ALA A 141 -60.02 -3.04 -24.15
CA ALA A 141 -60.61 -4.24 -23.55
C ALA A 141 -61.58 -4.95 -24.50
N GLN A 142 -62.41 -4.20 -25.23
CA GLN A 142 -63.32 -4.74 -26.24
C GLN A 142 -62.59 -5.29 -27.46
N ALA A 143 -61.53 -4.61 -27.93
CA ALA A 143 -60.69 -5.08 -29.03
C ALA A 143 -59.96 -6.38 -28.66
N LYS A 144 -59.43 -6.49 -27.43
CA LYS A 144 -58.84 -7.73 -26.91
C LYS A 144 -59.87 -8.87 -26.87
N ASN A 145 -61.07 -8.60 -26.37
CA ASN A 145 -62.13 -9.61 -26.30
C ASN A 145 -62.61 -10.02 -27.69
N PHE A 146 -62.74 -9.07 -28.63
CA PHE A 146 -63.10 -9.35 -30.03
C PHE A 146 -62.03 -10.20 -30.72
N LEU A 147 -60.75 -9.86 -30.54
CA LEU A 147 -59.63 -10.62 -31.10
C LEU A 147 -59.56 -12.03 -30.49
N LEU A 148 -59.67 -12.14 -29.17
CA LEU A 148 -59.69 -13.44 -28.49
C LEU A 148 -60.86 -14.30 -28.94
N LYS A 149 -62.06 -13.73 -29.07
CA LYS A 149 -63.24 -14.44 -29.54
C LYS A 149 -63.10 -14.87 -31.01
N SER A 150 -62.59 -13.99 -31.87
CA SER A 150 -62.32 -14.33 -33.28
C SER A 150 -61.25 -15.41 -33.42
N LEU A 151 -60.22 -15.39 -32.55
CA LEU A 151 -59.19 -16.41 -32.51
C LEU A 151 -59.75 -17.74 -31.99
N GLN A 152 -60.60 -17.69 -30.96
CA GLN A 152 -61.32 -18.88 -30.46
C GLN A 152 -62.21 -19.51 -31.52
N GLU A 153 -62.95 -18.71 -32.29
CA GLU A 153 -63.79 -19.19 -33.40
C GLU A 153 -62.94 -19.76 -34.55
N LYS A 154 -61.86 -19.06 -34.93
CA LYS A 154 -60.99 -19.49 -36.05
C LYS A 154 -60.16 -20.74 -35.75
N TYR A 155 -59.72 -20.89 -34.50
CA TYR A 155 -58.84 -21.99 -34.07
C TYR A 155 -59.55 -22.97 -33.12
N GLN A 156 -60.88 -23.02 -33.15
CA GLN A 156 -61.68 -23.82 -32.22
C GLN A 156 -61.25 -25.30 -32.20
N GLN A 157 -60.97 -25.87 -33.37
CA GLN A 157 -60.57 -27.26 -33.51
C GLN A 157 -59.15 -27.51 -32.95
N GLU A 158 -58.22 -26.58 -33.18
CA GLU A 158 -56.84 -26.69 -32.69
C GLU A 158 -56.77 -26.51 -31.17
N LEU A 159 -57.55 -25.55 -30.63
CA LEU A 159 -57.74 -25.37 -29.19
C LEU A 159 -58.37 -26.61 -28.55
N ALA A 160 -59.41 -27.19 -29.15
CA ALA A 160 -60.02 -28.42 -28.66
C ALA A 160 -59.01 -29.58 -28.63
N SER A 161 -58.18 -29.72 -29.67
CA SER A 161 -57.12 -30.74 -29.72
C SER A 161 -56.05 -30.53 -28.64
N THR A 162 -55.70 -29.27 -28.37
CA THR A 162 -54.70 -28.91 -27.36
C THR A 162 -55.24 -29.16 -25.95
N VAL A 163 -56.50 -28.81 -25.69
CA VAL A 163 -57.18 -29.11 -24.43
C VAL A 163 -57.27 -30.62 -24.20
N GLN A 164 -57.62 -31.40 -25.23
CA GLN A 164 -57.63 -32.86 -25.11
C GLN A 164 -56.25 -33.45 -24.81
N LYS A 165 -55.18 -32.92 -25.42
CA LYS A 165 -53.80 -33.32 -25.10
C LYS A 165 -53.45 -32.99 -23.65
N LEU A 166 -53.73 -31.77 -23.20
CA LEU A 166 -53.52 -31.33 -21.81
C LEU A 166 -54.30 -32.19 -20.81
N ASP A 167 -55.56 -32.54 -21.11
CA ASP A 167 -56.37 -33.41 -20.26
C ASP A 167 -55.81 -34.84 -20.19
N LYS A 168 -55.28 -35.35 -21.32
CA LYS A 168 -54.62 -36.65 -21.37
C LYS A 168 -53.34 -36.65 -20.54
N GLU A 169 -52.47 -35.66 -20.74
CA GLU A 169 -51.23 -35.49 -19.96
C GLU A 169 -51.52 -35.36 -18.46
N ARG A 170 -52.55 -34.59 -18.08
CA ARG A 170 -52.99 -34.49 -16.67
C ARG A 170 -53.47 -35.83 -16.11
N ARG A 171 -54.22 -36.61 -16.88
CA ARG A 171 -54.67 -37.95 -16.46
C ARG A 171 -53.48 -38.88 -16.24
N GLU A 172 -52.53 -38.89 -17.17
CA GLU A 172 -51.29 -39.66 -17.07
C GLU A 172 -50.46 -39.24 -15.85
N GLU A 173 -50.36 -37.93 -15.56
CA GLU A 173 -49.67 -37.43 -14.37
C GLU A 173 -50.37 -37.85 -13.07
N ILE A 174 -51.70 -37.74 -13.02
CA ILE A 174 -52.50 -38.16 -11.85
C ILE A 174 -52.36 -39.66 -11.62
N GLU A 175 -52.40 -40.48 -12.66
CA GLU A 175 -52.23 -41.93 -12.57
C GLU A 175 -50.84 -42.29 -12.06
N ARG A 176 -49.79 -41.66 -12.61
CA ARG A 176 -48.42 -41.84 -12.14
C ARG A 176 -48.27 -41.46 -10.66
N ARG A 177 -48.77 -40.30 -10.25
CA ARG A 177 -48.75 -39.88 -8.84
C ARG A 177 -49.52 -40.85 -7.95
N SER A 178 -50.65 -41.37 -8.42
CA SER A 178 -51.44 -42.35 -7.67
C SER A 178 -50.68 -43.66 -7.46
N LEU A 179 -49.98 -44.15 -8.49
CA LEU A 179 -49.12 -45.33 -8.40
C LEU A 179 -47.94 -45.10 -7.45
N GLU A 180 -47.31 -43.92 -7.48
CA GLU A 180 -46.23 -43.55 -6.55
C GLU A 180 -46.73 -43.54 -5.09
N ILE A 181 -47.92 -42.98 -4.83
CA ILE A 181 -48.55 -42.96 -3.50
C ILE A 181 -48.87 -44.39 -3.03
N MET A 182 -49.49 -45.22 -3.88
CA MET A 182 -49.82 -46.61 -3.55
C MET A 182 -48.56 -47.44 -3.27
N THR A 183 -47.52 -47.29 -4.09
CA THR A 183 -46.24 -47.99 -3.91
C THR A 183 -45.60 -47.60 -2.57
N THR A 184 -45.62 -46.30 -2.24
CA THR A 184 -45.11 -45.80 -0.95
C THR A 184 -45.91 -46.38 0.23
N ALA A 185 -47.23 -46.46 0.11
CA ALA A 185 -48.08 -47.05 1.14
C ALA A 185 -47.79 -48.55 1.33
N ILE A 186 -47.64 -49.31 0.24
CA ILE A 186 -47.29 -50.74 0.28
C ILE A 186 -45.90 -50.93 0.89
N GLN A 187 -44.88 -50.18 0.44
CA GLN A 187 -43.53 -50.26 1.00
C GLN A 187 -43.51 -50.00 2.51
N ARG A 188 -44.30 -49.02 2.97
CA ARG A 188 -44.43 -48.69 4.39
C ARG A 188 -45.11 -49.82 5.18
N TYR A 189 -46.15 -50.44 4.63
CA TYR A 189 -46.88 -51.53 5.29
C TYR A 189 -46.13 -52.87 5.26
N ALA A 190 -45.40 -53.15 4.18
CA ALA A 190 -44.55 -54.33 4.05
C ALA A 190 -43.39 -54.28 5.06
N ARG A 191 -42.79 -53.12 5.31
CA ARG A 191 -41.75 -52.97 6.34
C ARG A 191 -42.28 -53.25 7.75
N SER A 192 -43.51 -52.83 8.09
CA SER A 192 -44.13 -53.15 9.38
C SER A 192 -44.48 -54.62 9.54
N HIS A 193 -44.94 -55.29 8.47
CA HIS A 193 -45.37 -56.69 8.57
C HIS A 193 -44.21 -57.70 8.52
N VAL A 194 -43.11 -57.38 7.82
CA VAL A 194 -41.91 -58.24 7.84
C VAL A 194 -41.27 -58.26 9.23
N GLY A 195 -41.27 -57.14 9.97
CA GLY A 195 -40.74 -57.09 11.33
C GLY A 195 -41.50 -57.97 12.33
N GLU A 196 -42.83 -58.10 12.18
CA GLU A 196 -43.66 -58.97 13.03
C GLU A 196 -43.48 -60.46 12.76
N ILE A 197 -43.18 -60.86 11.51
CA ILE A 197 -43.08 -62.28 11.15
C ILE A 197 -41.68 -62.87 11.44
N THR A 198 -40.61 -62.09 11.34
CA THR A 198 -39.23 -62.59 11.56
C THR A 198 -38.71 -62.47 13.00
N THR A 199 -39.46 -61.89 13.94
CA THR A 199 -39.04 -61.81 15.35
C THR A 199 -39.82 -62.79 16.24
N THR A 200 -39.31 -64.01 16.38
CA THR A 200 -39.74 -64.94 17.44
C THR A 200 -39.15 -64.46 18.77
N ALA A 201 -39.94 -63.73 19.57
CA ALA A 201 -39.54 -63.31 20.91
C ALA A 201 -39.57 -64.52 21.86
N PHE A 202 -38.39 -65.05 22.22
CA PHE A 202 -38.24 -66.09 23.23
C PHE A 202 -38.13 -65.43 24.61
N SER A 203 -39.13 -65.65 25.47
CA SER A 203 -39.13 -65.16 26.86
C SER A 203 -38.53 -66.23 27.76
N LEU A 204 -37.38 -65.94 28.37
CA LEU A 204 -36.76 -66.79 29.39
C LEU A 204 -37.47 -66.52 30.73
N ASN A 205 -38.09 -67.54 31.32
CA ASN A 205 -38.67 -67.45 32.68
C ASN A 205 -37.63 -67.93 33.72
N ASP A 206 -37.46 -67.09 34.74
CA ASP A 206 -36.69 -67.19 36.01
C ASP A 206 -35.19 -67.54 35.95
#